data_AF-A0A6J5WZ46-F1
#
_entry.id   AF-A0A6J5WZ46-F1
#
_cell.length_a   1.000
_cell.length_b   1.000
_cell.length_c   1.000
_cell.angle_alpha   90.00
_cell.angle_beta   90.00
_cell.angle_gamma   90.00
#
_symmetry.space_group_name_H-M   'P 1'
#
loop_
_entity.id
_entity.type
_entity.pdbx_description
1 polymer ?
#
loop_
_entity_poly.entity_id
_entity_poly.type
_entity_poly.pdbx_seq_one_letter_code
_entity_poly.pdbx_strand_id
1 'polypeptide(L)'
;MAELSSTSVKLVEVCRVAPQPQPDVAEFSLPQTFFDLLWLRFPHFHRLFFYEILASSASADTKPFFDSLLFQKLKASLSVTLQHFLPLAGNITWPQDSHKPVLSYVQGDAVSLTTAHSDADFHRLSSNDFNIEAKEYHPLVPRLAISREKAAVMAFQITLFPNSSGFSIGISMHHAALDGKTFWARARSNLLEPVSEYGPTTQQPKLDGCHPL
;
A
#
# COMPACT_ATOMS: atom_id res chain seq x y z
N MET A 1 12.27 25.65 23.42
CA MET A 1 12.52 24.23 23.08
C MET A 1 11.19 23.66 22.66
N ALA A 2 11.00 23.40 21.37
CA ALA A 2 9.78 22.76 20.88
C ALA A 2 9.88 21.26 21.20
N GLU A 3 8.90 20.73 21.92
CA GLU A 3 8.78 19.28 22.07
C GLU A 3 8.57 18.65 20.69
N LEU A 4 9.46 17.74 20.32
CA LEU A 4 9.27 16.87 19.17
C LEU A 4 8.11 15.93 19.49
N SER A 5 6.89 16.33 19.12
CA SER A 5 5.73 15.44 19.11
C SER A 5 6.07 14.24 18.24
N SER A 6 6.37 13.10 18.87
CA SER A 6 6.50 11.84 18.15
C SER A 6 5.19 11.56 17.43
N THR A 7 5.21 11.48 16.09
CA THR A 7 4.06 11.12 15.27
C THR A 7 3.52 9.75 15.72
N SER A 8 2.48 9.75 16.56
CA SER A 8 1.85 8.54 17.06
C SER A 8 0.86 8.04 16.01
N VAL A 9 1.16 6.90 15.41
CA VAL A 9 0.25 6.20 14.49
C VAL A 9 -0.33 4.99 15.21
N LYS A 10 -1.67 4.97 15.34
CA LYS A 10 -2.41 3.86 15.91
C LYS A 10 -2.94 2.96 14.80
N LEU A 11 -2.45 1.74 14.77
CA LEU A 11 -2.91 0.72 13.83
C LEU A 11 -4.32 0.25 14.21
N VAL A 12 -5.20 0.14 13.21
CA VAL A 12 -6.62 -0.23 13.37
C VAL A 12 -6.85 -1.64 12.86
N GLU A 13 -6.48 -1.91 11.61
CA GLU A 13 -6.73 -3.20 10.96
C GLU A 13 -5.61 -3.53 9.98
N VAL A 14 -5.32 -4.83 9.84
CA VAL A 14 -4.45 -5.36 8.79
C VAL A 14 -5.23 -6.36 7.96
N CYS A 15 -5.29 -6.10 6.65
CA CYS A 15 -5.98 -6.92 5.67
C CYS A 15 -4.98 -7.52 4.67
N ARG A 16 -5.26 -8.75 4.24
CA ARG A 16 -4.61 -9.35 3.07
C ARG A 16 -5.50 -9.15 1.84
N VAL A 17 -4.97 -8.50 0.82
CA VAL A 17 -5.69 -8.23 -0.43
C VAL A 17 -5.10 -9.10 -1.53
N ALA A 18 -5.81 -10.17 -1.88
CA ALA A 18 -5.45 -11.05 -2.98
C ALA A 18 -5.89 -10.46 -4.33
N PRO A 19 -5.22 -10.83 -5.43
CA PRO A 19 -5.73 -10.57 -6.77
C PRO A 19 -7.12 -11.16 -6.97
N GLN A 20 -7.95 -10.49 -7.75
CA GLN A 20 -9.26 -11.03 -8.11
C GLN A 20 -9.09 -12.34 -8.91
N PRO A 21 -9.82 -13.43 -8.57
CA PRO A 21 -9.63 -14.73 -9.20
C PRO A 21 -9.76 -14.66 -10.73
N GLN A 22 -8.83 -15.31 -11.44
CA GLN A 22 -8.93 -15.58 -12.87
C GLN A 22 -8.95 -17.09 -13.12
N PRO A 23 -9.77 -17.59 -14.07
CA PRO A 23 -9.86 -19.02 -14.35
C PRO A 23 -8.52 -19.64 -14.80
N ASP A 24 -7.67 -18.87 -15.48
CA ASP A 24 -6.51 -19.41 -16.21
C ASP A 24 -5.14 -19.08 -15.58
N VAL A 25 -5.09 -18.33 -14.48
CA VAL A 25 -3.81 -17.92 -13.86
C VAL A 25 -3.75 -18.30 -12.39
N ALA A 26 -3.11 -19.43 -12.12
CA ALA A 26 -2.85 -19.91 -10.76
C ALA A 26 -1.51 -19.43 -10.19
N GLU A 27 -0.51 -19.22 -11.06
CA GLU A 27 0.88 -18.98 -10.65
C GLU A 27 1.61 -18.07 -11.66
N PHE A 28 2.60 -17.32 -11.18
CA PHE A 28 3.53 -16.53 -11.97
C PHE A 28 4.94 -16.73 -11.44
N SER A 29 5.93 -16.82 -12.32
CA SER A 29 7.33 -16.90 -11.94
C SER A 29 8.20 -16.19 -12.97
N LEU A 30 9.07 -15.31 -12.48
CA LEU A 30 10.02 -14.55 -13.27
C LEU A 30 11.40 -14.61 -12.62
N PRO A 31 12.37 -15.32 -13.23
CA PRO A 31 13.75 -15.27 -12.80
C PRO A 31 14.29 -13.84 -12.87
N GLN A 32 14.95 -13.39 -11.82
CA GLN A 32 15.50 -12.04 -11.74
C GLN A 32 16.63 -11.85 -12.76
N THR A 33 16.56 -10.77 -13.53
CA THR A 33 17.62 -10.39 -14.48
C THR A 33 18.76 -9.70 -13.77
N PHE A 34 19.91 -9.56 -14.44
CA PHE A 34 21.06 -8.82 -13.88
C PHE A 34 20.70 -7.41 -13.41
N PHE A 35 19.79 -6.72 -14.13
CA PHE A 35 19.34 -5.39 -13.75
C PHE A 35 18.57 -5.41 -12.42
N ASP A 36 17.76 -6.44 -12.19
CA ASP A 36 16.96 -6.60 -10.96
C ASP A 36 17.87 -6.96 -9.76
N LEU A 37 18.90 -7.77 -10.00
CA LEU A 37 19.84 -8.21 -8.95
C LEU A 37 20.59 -7.04 -8.31
N LEU A 38 20.89 -5.98 -9.06
CA LEU A 38 21.54 -4.77 -8.55
C LEU A 38 20.71 -4.14 -7.42
N TRP A 39 19.39 -4.25 -7.48
CA TRP A 39 18.47 -3.62 -6.55
C TRP A 39 18.12 -4.47 -5.34
N LEU A 40 18.56 -5.73 -5.26
CA LEU A 40 18.22 -6.63 -4.16
C LEU A 40 18.72 -6.15 -2.80
N ARG A 41 19.86 -5.47 -2.78
CA ARG A 41 20.52 -5.00 -1.55
C ARG A 41 20.20 -3.55 -1.22
N PHE A 42 19.38 -2.89 -2.04
CA PHE A 42 18.98 -1.51 -1.78
C PHE A 42 17.85 -1.47 -0.76
N PRO A 43 17.79 -0.41 0.07
CA PRO A 43 16.64 -0.16 0.92
C PRO A 43 15.34 -0.14 0.10
N HIS A 44 14.23 -0.49 0.74
CA HIS A 44 12.92 -0.46 0.10
C HIS A 44 12.57 0.95 -0.35
N PHE A 45 11.84 1.04 -1.46
CA PHE A 45 11.30 2.30 -1.88
C PHE A 45 10.05 2.60 -1.07
N HIS A 46 10.02 3.79 -0.50
CA HIS A 46 8.89 4.29 0.26
C HIS A 46 8.26 5.45 -0.49
N ARG A 47 6.93 5.46 -0.53
CA ARG A 47 6.20 6.55 -1.15
C ARG A 47 4.96 6.91 -0.36
N LEU A 48 4.71 8.21 -0.24
CA LEU A 48 3.59 8.75 0.50
C LEU A 48 2.79 9.70 -0.38
N PHE A 49 1.47 9.57 -0.31
CA PHE A 49 0.51 10.46 -0.96
C PHE A 49 -0.41 11.04 0.10
N PHE A 50 -0.73 12.32 -0.01
CA PHE A 50 -1.67 13.00 0.89
C PHE A 50 -2.91 13.43 0.11
N TYR A 51 -4.08 13.24 0.72
CA TYR A 51 -5.38 13.54 0.16
C TYR A 51 -6.21 14.30 1.18
N GLU A 52 -6.57 15.52 0.83
CA GLU A 52 -7.47 16.35 1.63
C GLU A 52 -8.92 15.93 1.37
N ILE A 53 -9.72 15.79 2.43
CA ILE A 53 -11.14 15.48 2.37
C ILE A 53 -11.89 16.82 2.40
N LEU A 54 -12.55 17.16 1.29
CA LEU A 54 -13.23 18.45 1.16
C LEU A 54 -14.41 18.60 2.13
N ALA A 55 -14.56 19.81 2.68
CA ALA A 55 -15.48 20.15 3.77
C ALA A 55 -16.97 19.83 3.52
N SER A 56 -17.41 19.71 2.26
CA SER A 56 -18.79 19.30 1.91
C SER A 56 -19.11 17.84 2.29
N SER A 57 -18.09 17.04 2.60
CA SER A 57 -18.18 15.66 3.09
C SER A 57 -17.73 15.51 4.56
N ALA A 58 -17.34 16.61 5.21
CA ALA A 58 -16.69 16.65 6.51
C ALA A 58 -17.65 16.95 7.68
N SER A 59 -18.94 16.60 7.57
CA SER A 59 -19.82 16.55 8.75
C SER A 59 -19.30 15.50 9.74
N ALA A 60 -19.96 15.36 10.90
CA ALA A 60 -19.65 14.40 11.97
C ALA A 60 -19.50 12.92 11.52
N ASP A 61 -19.69 12.63 10.23
CA ASP A 61 -19.66 11.34 9.54
C ASP A 61 -18.35 11.04 8.80
N THR A 62 -17.31 11.89 8.93
CA THR A 62 -16.00 11.73 8.24
C THR A 62 -15.33 10.38 8.54
N LYS A 63 -15.36 9.94 9.81
CA LYS A 63 -14.77 8.68 10.24
C LYS A 63 -15.54 7.45 9.69
N PRO A 64 -16.89 7.36 9.83
CA PRO A 64 -17.67 6.32 9.16
C PRO A 64 -17.48 6.24 7.65
N PHE A 65 -17.43 7.39 6.97
CA PHE A 65 -17.19 7.47 5.53
C PHE A 65 -15.83 6.86 5.14
N PHE A 66 -14.78 7.22 5.89
CA PHE A 66 -13.44 6.72 5.68
C PHE A 66 -13.34 5.21 5.91
N ASP A 67 -13.80 4.77 7.09
CA ASP A 67 -13.66 3.38 7.56
C ASP A 67 -14.46 2.42 6.68
N SER A 68 -15.67 2.81 6.23
CA SER A 68 -16.55 1.89 5.51
C SER A 68 -16.49 2.03 4.00
N LEU A 69 -16.43 3.25 3.45
CA LEU A 69 -16.59 3.43 2.00
C LEU A 69 -15.24 3.52 1.30
N LEU A 70 -14.38 4.43 1.75
CA LEU A 70 -13.08 4.64 1.10
C LEU A 70 -12.21 3.40 1.22
N PHE A 71 -12.11 2.84 2.43
CA PHE A 71 -11.30 1.65 2.66
C PHE A 71 -11.75 0.46 1.80
N GLN A 72 -13.06 0.17 1.77
CA GLN A 72 -13.59 -0.94 0.96
C GLN A 72 -13.40 -0.70 -0.54
N LYS A 73 -13.55 0.55 -1.02
CA LYS A 73 -13.27 0.91 -2.41
C LYS A 73 -11.80 0.71 -2.77
N LEU A 74 -10.87 1.17 -1.92
CA LEU A 74 -9.43 0.98 -2.13
C LEU A 74 -9.03 -0.49 -2.08
N LYS A 75 -9.61 -1.27 -1.17
CA LYS A 75 -9.39 -2.71 -1.08
C LYS A 75 -9.85 -3.42 -2.36
N ALA A 76 -11.05 -3.09 -2.85
CA ALA A 76 -11.59 -3.67 -4.07
C ALA A 76 -10.79 -3.25 -5.32
N SER A 77 -10.47 -1.96 -5.48
CA SER A 77 -9.68 -1.47 -6.62
C SER A 77 -8.27 -2.04 -6.63
N LEU A 78 -7.66 -2.23 -5.45
CA LEU A 78 -6.38 -2.90 -5.32
C LEU A 78 -6.49 -4.36 -5.78
N SER A 79 -7.52 -5.11 -5.34
CA SER A 79 -7.73 -6.50 -5.76
C SER A 79 -7.86 -6.65 -7.29
N VAL A 80 -8.60 -5.75 -7.94
CA VAL A 80 -8.72 -5.66 -9.41
C VAL A 80 -7.38 -5.32 -10.04
N THR A 81 -6.66 -4.33 -9.50
CA THR A 81 -5.35 -3.92 -10.05
C THR A 81 -4.32 -5.04 -9.98
N LEU A 82 -4.30 -5.79 -8.88
CA LEU A 82 -3.39 -6.92 -8.69
C LEU A 82 -3.68 -8.06 -9.67
N GLN A 83 -4.91 -8.19 -10.15
CA GLN A 83 -5.25 -9.14 -11.21
C GLN A 83 -4.46 -8.85 -12.50
N HIS A 84 -4.29 -7.58 -12.86
CA HIS A 84 -3.51 -7.18 -14.03
C HIS A 84 -1.99 -7.22 -13.78
N PHE A 85 -1.58 -7.20 -12.51
CA PHE A 85 -0.20 -7.08 -12.08
C PHE A 85 0.13 -8.06 -10.96
N LEU A 86 -0.08 -9.35 -11.23
CA LEU A 86 0.15 -10.44 -10.28
C LEU A 86 1.50 -10.40 -9.54
N PRO A 87 2.63 -10.03 -10.18
CA PRO A 87 3.90 -9.99 -9.46
C PRO A 87 3.91 -9.04 -8.26
N LEU A 88 3.03 -8.02 -8.24
CA LEU A 88 2.91 -7.07 -7.12
C LEU A 88 2.34 -7.71 -5.85
N ALA A 89 1.51 -8.76 -6.00
CA ALA A 89 0.97 -9.53 -4.89
C ALA A 89 1.93 -10.62 -4.40
N GLY A 90 2.96 -10.92 -5.21
CA GLY A 90 3.90 -12.00 -4.97
C GLY A 90 5.06 -11.64 -4.04
N ASN A 91 6.05 -12.51 -4.08
CA ASN A 91 7.24 -12.46 -3.26
C ASN A 91 8.49 -12.65 -4.12
N ILE A 92 9.58 -11.98 -3.74
CA ILE A 92 10.92 -12.36 -4.17
C ILE A 92 11.37 -13.46 -3.23
N THR A 93 11.72 -14.62 -3.78
CA THR A 93 12.17 -15.79 -3.02
C THR A 93 13.64 -16.08 -3.30
N TRP A 94 14.33 -16.59 -2.28
CA TRP A 94 15.71 -17.07 -2.35
C TRP A 94 15.72 -18.58 -2.08
N PRO A 95 15.60 -19.42 -3.14
CA PRO A 95 15.60 -20.86 -2.98
C PRO A 95 16.94 -21.34 -2.42
N GLN A 96 16.95 -22.30 -1.50
CA GLN A 96 18.21 -22.81 -0.93
C GLN A 96 19.04 -23.60 -1.95
N ASP A 97 18.38 -24.15 -2.97
CA ASP A 97 18.93 -24.94 -4.06
C ASP A 97 19.35 -24.08 -5.27
N SER A 98 19.14 -22.77 -5.23
CA SER A 98 19.47 -21.85 -6.34
C SER A 98 20.17 -20.59 -5.86
N HIS A 99 21.22 -20.19 -6.58
CA HIS A 99 21.89 -18.91 -6.34
C HIS A 99 21.13 -17.70 -6.91
N LYS A 100 19.99 -17.93 -7.59
CA LYS A 100 19.23 -16.88 -8.27
C LYS A 100 17.89 -16.67 -7.59
N PRO A 101 17.59 -15.44 -7.10
CA PRO A 101 16.27 -15.13 -6.62
C PRO A 101 15.25 -15.11 -7.74
N VAL A 102 14.01 -15.38 -7.37
CA VAL A 102 12.88 -15.48 -8.30
C VAL A 102 11.75 -14.62 -7.77
N LEU A 103 11.19 -13.79 -8.65
CA LEU A 103 9.95 -13.08 -8.39
C LEU A 103 8.79 -14.01 -8.74
N SER A 104 8.02 -14.44 -7.75
CA SER A 104 6.94 -15.41 -7.94
C SER A 104 5.68 -14.97 -7.24
N TYR A 105 4.54 -15.30 -7.83
CA TYR A 105 3.23 -15.27 -7.20
C TYR A 105 2.64 -16.66 -7.26
N VAL A 106 2.13 -17.14 -6.13
CA VAL A 106 1.38 -18.39 -6.03
C VAL A 106 -0.02 -18.13 -5.48
N GLN A 107 -0.98 -19.01 -5.77
CA GLN A 107 -2.35 -18.84 -5.27
C GLN A 107 -2.37 -18.71 -3.73
N GLY A 108 -3.00 -17.65 -3.23
CA GLY A 108 -3.04 -17.31 -1.81
C GLY A 108 -2.02 -16.23 -1.40
N ASP A 109 -1.09 -15.86 -2.28
CA ASP A 109 -0.31 -14.64 -2.13
C ASP A 109 -1.21 -13.41 -2.21
N ALA A 110 -0.87 -12.41 -1.41
CA ALA A 110 -1.70 -11.23 -1.21
C ALA A 110 -0.85 -10.07 -0.70
N VAL A 111 -1.28 -8.86 -1.03
CA VAL A 111 -0.66 -7.63 -0.54
C VAL A 111 -1.17 -7.31 0.86
N SER A 112 -0.29 -6.86 1.75
CA SER A 112 -0.69 -6.33 3.05
C SER A 112 -1.23 -4.92 2.89
N LEU A 113 -2.48 -4.70 3.30
CA LEU A 113 -3.14 -3.41 3.36
C LEU A 113 -3.49 -3.07 4.81
N THR A 114 -2.98 -1.96 5.29
CA THR A 114 -2.99 -1.57 6.70
C THR A 114 -3.84 -0.31 6.86
N THR A 115 -4.75 -0.25 7.82
CA THR A 115 -5.48 0.99 8.16
C THR A 115 -5.03 1.53 9.50
N ALA A 116 -4.75 2.82 9.58
CA ALA A 116 -4.26 3.44 10.80
C ALA A 116 -4.86 4.84 11.00
N HIS A 117 -4.77 5.35 12.22
CA HIS A 117 -5.08 6.73 12.55
C HIS A 117 -3.81 7.43 13.05
N SER A 118 -3.71 8.73 12.79
CA SER A 118 -2.65 9.58 13.30
C SER A 118 -3.25 10.88 13.83
N ASP A 119 -2.79 11.30 15.00
CA ASP A 119 -3.15 12.61 15.58
C ASP A 119 -2.25 13.75 15.07
N ALA A 120 -1.33 13.45 14.15
CA ALA A 120 -0.45 14.44 13.57
C ALA A 120 -1.20 15.45 12.68
N ASP A 121 -0.65 16.64 12.53
CA ASP A 121 -1.20 17.68 11.67
C ASP A 121 -1.01 17.33 10.18
N PHE A 122 -2.12 17.02 9.50
CA PHE A 122 -2.14 16.67 8.07
C PHE A 122 -1.61 17.82 7.20
N HIS A 123 -2.03 19.06 7.46
CA HIS A 123 -1.64 20.21 6.64
C HIS A 123 -0.18 20.52 6.81
N ARG A 124 0.38 20.33 8.02
CA ARG A 124 1.82 20.41 8.23
C ARG A 124 2.53 19.34 7.41
N LEU A 125 2.18 18.06 7.58
CA LEU A 125 2.88 16.95 6.92
C LEU A 125 2.77 16.95 5.38
N SER A 126 1.69 17.50 4.83
CA SER A 126 1.47 17.63 3.39
C SER A 126 1.98 18.95 2.79
N SER A 127 2.49 19.87 3.61
CA SER A 127 3.03 21.15 3.14
C SER A 127 4.38 20.99 2.42
N ASN A 128 4.78 22.03 1.70
CA ASN A 128 6.12 22.16 1.11
C ASN A 128 7.15 22.72 2.12
N ASP A 129 6.93 22.54 3.43
CA ASP A 129 7.84 23.01 4.46
C ASP A 129 9.08 22.10 4.55
N PHE A 130 10.26 22.70 4.42
CA PHE A 130 11.54 22.00 4.50
C PHE A 130 11.98 21.70 5.95
N ASN A 131 11.23 22.18 6.95
CA ASN A 131 11.54 21.94 8.37
C ASN A 131 10.98 20.62 8.92
N ILE A 132 10.33 19.81 8.09
CA ILE A 132 9.78 18.51 8.50
C ILE A 132 10.86 17.44 8.39
N GLU A 133 11.15 16.77 9.49
CA GLU A 133 12.17 15.74 9.52
C GLU A 133 11.67 14.44 8.86
N ALA A 134 12.54 13.76 8.10
CA ALA A 134 12.18 12.51 7.41
C ALA A 134 11.57 11.44 8.35
N LYS A 135 12.03 11.41 9.61
CA LYS A 135 11.54 10.48 10.64
C LYS A 135 10.06 10.65 10.97
N GLU A 136 9.49 11.82 10.72
CA GLU A 136 8.08 12.12 10.98
C GLU A 136 7.14 11.39 10.00
N TYR A 137 7.66 11.03 8.82
CA TYR A 137 6.94 10.26 7.81
C TYR A 137 7.06 8.74 8.00
N HIS A 138 8.08 8.25 8.71
CA HIS A 138 8.31 6.80 8.88
C HIS A 138 7.07 6.04 9.41
N PRO A 139 6.29 6.58 10.38
CA PRO A 139 5.10 5.89 10.88
C PRO A 139 3.95 5.80 9.86
N LEU A 140 3.95 6.63 8.81
CA LEU A 140 2.89 6.68 7.79
C LEU A 140 3.09 5.67 6.65
N VAL A 141 4.21 4.94 6.68
CA VAL A 141 4.61 4.02 5.62
C VAL A 141 4.64 2.59 6.17
N PRO A 142 4.05 1.60 5.46
CA PRO A 142 3.97 0.24 5.96
C PRO A 142 5.35 -0.42 5.99
N ARG A 143 5.53 -1.39 6.88
CA ARG A 143 6.71 -2.28 6.83
C ARG A 143 6.47 -3.39 5.81
N LEU A 144 7.49 -3.68 5.02
CA LEU A 144 7.45 -4.79 4.08
C LEU A 144 7.80 -6.10 4.81
N ALA A 145 7.02 -7.16 4.57
CA ALA A 145 7.25 -8.46 5.21
C ALA A 145 8.45 -9.15 4.57
N ILE A 146 9.52 -9.38 5.34
CA ILE A 146 10.79 -9.92 4.85
C ILE A 146 11.32 -10.97 5.83
N SER A 147 11.74 -12.11 5.30
CA SER A 147 12.48 -13.16 5.98
C SER A 147 13.79 -13.45 5.25
N ARG A 148 14.53 -14.47 5.69
CA ARG A 148 15.76 -14.90 5.02
C ARG A 148 15.50 -15.53 3.65
N GLU A 149 14.31 -16.11 3.47
CA GLU A 149 13.93 -16.92 2.31
C GLU A 149 12.99 -16.19 1.36
N LYS A 150 12.29 -15.14 1.83
CA LYS A 150 11.35 -14.39 1.01
C LYS A 150 11.17 -12.93 1.42
N ALA A 151 10.84 -12.07 0.47
CA ALA A 151 10.44 -10.70 0.68
C ALA A 151 9.16 -10.41 -0.11
N ALA A 152 8.15 -9.86 0.56
CA ALA A 152 6.96 -9.37 -0.10
C ALA A 152 7.35 -8.26 -1.09
N VAL A 153 6.67 -8.19 -2.22
CA VAL A 153 6.97 -7.18 -3.24
C VAL A 153 6.45 -5.80 -2.83
N MET A 154 5.27 -5.74 -2.21
CA MET A 154 4.61 -4.48 -1.87
C MET A 154 3.76 -4.58 -0.60
N ALA A 155 3.61 -3.45 0.08
CA ALA A 155 2.65 -3.26 1.17
C ALA A 155 2.08 -1.83 1.12
N PHE A 156 0.86 -1.66 1.63
CA PHE A 156 0.13 -0.39 1.70
C PHE A 156 -0.29 -0.07 3.12
N GLN A 157 -0.31 1.23 3.45
CA GLN A 157 -0.91 1.78 4.65
C GLN A 157 -1.78 2.97 4.29
N ILE A 158 -3.02 2.96 4.76
CA ILE A 158 -3.95 4.06 4.67
C ILE A 158 -4.03 4.67 6.07
N THR A 159 -3.62 5.93 6.23
CA THR A 159 -3.61 6.62 7.53
C THR A 159 -4.59 7.79 7.52
N LEU A 160 -5.61 7.76 8.37
CA LEU A 160 -6.54 8.87 8.58
C LEU A 160 -5.95 9.89 9.56
N PHE A 161 -6.21 11.17 9.32
CA PHE A 161 -5.93 12.27 10.25
C PHE A 161 -7.26 12.88 10.71
N PRO A 162 -7.88 12.36 11.79
CA PRO A 162 -9.23 12.72 12.18
C PRO A 162 -9.41 14.20 12.51
N ASN A 163 -8.36 14.85 13.01
CA ASN A 163 -8.39 16.24 13.46
C ASN A 163 -8.11 17.27 12.36
N SER A 164 -7.77 16.81 11.14
CA SER A 164 -7.30 17.67 10.05
C SER A 164 -7.91 17.31 8.69
N SER A 165 -9.04 16.60 8.68
CA SER A 165 -9.84 16.29 7.48
C SER A 165 -9.03 15.80 6.28
N GLY A 166 -8.17 14.80 6.48
CA GLY A 166 -7.32 14.27 5.43
C GLY A 166 -6.86 12.84 5.70
N PHE A 167 -6.30 12.20 4.68
CA PHE A 167 -5.67 10.89 4.81
C PHE A 167 -4.42 10.79 3.94
N SER A 168 -3.56 9.82 4.27
CA SER A 168 -2.40 9.49 3.46
C SER A 168 -2.41 8.03 3.02
N ILE A 169 -1.84 7.76 1.85
CA ILE A 169 -1.53 6.42 1.38
C ILE A 169 -0.01 6.26 1.35
N GLY A 170 0.51 5.46 2.27
CA GLY A 170 1.90 5.01 2.33
C GLY A 170 2.07 3.70 1.57
N ILE A 171 3.14 3.59 0.80
CA ILE A 171 3.49 2.42 0.00
C ILE A 171 4.95 2.06 0.29
N SER A 172 5.19 0.77 0.52
CA SER A 172 6.53 0.19 0.56
C SER A 172 6.65 -0.85 -0.52
N MET A 173 7.75 -0.82 -1.27
CA MET A 173 7.98 -1.78 -2.35
C MET A 173 9.45 -2.21 -2.44
N HIS A 174 9.65 -3.45 -2.88
CA HIS A 174 10.98 -4.00 -3.12
C HIS A 174 11.49 -3.61 -4.51
N HIS A 175 12.60 -2.86 -4.58
CA HIS A 175 13.10 -2.33 -5.85
C HIS A 175 13.45 -3.40 -6.88
N ALA A 176 13.89 -4.60 -6.46
CA ALA A 176 14.16 -5.70 -7.38
C ALA A 176 12.92 -6.23 -8.13
N ALA A 177 11.70 -5.88 -7.72
CA ALA A 177 10.49 -6.23 -8.47
C ALA A 177 10.03 -5.14 -9.45
N LEU A 178 10.41 -3.88 -9.22
CA LEU A 178 9.86 -2.72 -9.92
C LEU A 178 10.87 -1.57 -9.99
N ASP A 179 11.12 -1.08 -11.20
CA ASP A 179 11.73 0.23 -11.36
C ASP A 179 10.69 1.35 -11.18
N GLY A 180 11.18 2.56 -10.87
CA GLY A 180 10.29 3.70 -10.62
C GLY A 180 9.37 4.00 -11.80
N LYS A 181 9.85 3.85 -13.04
CA LYS A 181 9.05 4.12 -14.26
C LYS A 181 7.87 3.18 -14.39
N THR A 182 8.07 1.88 -14.16
CA THR A 182 7.03 0.86 -14.21
C THR A 182 5.98 1.12 -13.14
N PHE A 183 6.39 1.52 -11.94
CA PHE A 183 5.46 1.91 -10.88
C PHE A 183 4.61 3.11 -11.29
N TRP A 184 5.24 4.20 -11.77
CA TRP A 184 4.54 5.43 -12.12
C TRP A 184 3.53 5.27 -13.27
N ALA A 185 3.91 4.53 -14.32
CA ALA A 185 3.02 4.29 -15.46
C ALA A 185 1.75 3.52 -15.07
N ARG A 186 1.83 2.65 -14.06
CA ARG A 186 0.74 1.73 -13.69
C ARG A 186 -0.05 2.16 -12.44
N ALA A 187 0.59 2.85 -11.50
CA ALA A 187 -0.10 3.42 -10.34
C ALA A 187 -1.14 4.46 -10.76
N ARG A 188 -0.84 5.26 -11.80
CA ARG A 188 -1.74 6.30 -12.30
C ARG A 188 -3.02 5.74 -12.92
N SER A 189 -2.97 4.63 -13.66
CA SER A 189 -4.14 4.14 -14.40
C SER A 189 -5.18 3.44 -13.53
N ASN A 190 -4.80 2.81 -12.41
CA ASN A 190 -5.71 1.90 -11.69
C ASN A 190 -5.74 2.08 -10.16
N LEU A 191 -4.70 2.65 -9.53
CA LEU A 191 -4.61 2.80 -8.07
C LEU A 191 -4.98 4.21 -7.57
N LEU A 192 -4.73 5.24 -8.38
CA LEU A 192 -4.81 6.64 -7.95
C LEU A 192 -5.92 7.47 -8.63
N GLU A 193 -6.50 6.98 -9.75
CA GLU A 193 -7.65 7.62 -10.41
C GLU A 193 -9.06 7.23 -9.93
N PRO A 194 -9.34 6.13 -9.18
CA PRO A 194 -10.72 5.73 -8.90
C PRO A 194 -11.45 6.62 -7.87
N VAL A 195 -10.84 7.73 -7.40
CA VAL A 195 -11.47 8.63 -6.43
C VAL A 195 -12.46 9.61 -7.09
N SER A 196 -12.44 9.79 -8.42
CA SER A 196 -13.28 10.81 -9.08
C SER A 196 -14.61 10.30 -9.68
N GLU A 197 -14.71 9.07 -10.17
CA GLU A 197 -15.86 8.71 -11.03
C GLU A 197 -16.25 7.23 -10.95
N TYR A 198 -16.89 6.74 -9.87
CA TYR A 198 -17.66 5.49 -9.96
C TYR A 198 -18.90 5.53 -9.05
N GLY A 199 -20.06 5.52 -9.70
CA GLY A 199 -21.38 5.31 -9.08
C GLY A 199 -21.55 3.88 -8.54
N PRO A 200 -22.63 3.61 -7.78
CA PRO A 200 -22.78 2.37 -7.03
C PRO A 200 -23.02 1.21 -8.00
N THR A 201 -22.04 0.31 -8.13
CA THR A 201 -22.28 -0.99 -8.79
C THR A 201 -22.27 -2.07 -7.74
N THR A 202 -23.39 -2.77 -7.66
CA THR A 202 -23.72 -3.82 -6.71
C THR A 202 -23.02 -5.12 -7.09
N GLN A 203 -21.77 -5.31 -6.64
CA GLN A 203 -21.18 -6.63 -6.44
C GLN A 203 -19.92 -6.47 -5.58
N GLN A 204 -20.06 -6.74 -4.29
CA GLN A 204 -18.92 -6.85 -3.37
C GLN A 204 -18.25 -8.22 -3.62
N PRO A 205 -16.98 -8.27 -4.06
CA PRO A 205 -16.23 -9.51 -4.01
C PRO A 205 -16.05 -9.93 -2.54
N LYS A 206 -16.18 -11.22 -2.28
CA LYS A 206 -15.95 -11.80 -0.95
C LYS A 206 -14.45 -11.74 -0.64
N LEU A 207 -14.03 -10.69 0.07
CA LEU A 207 -12.64 -10.41 0.41
C LEU A 207 -12.37 -10.84 1.86
N ASP A 208 -12.15 -12.13 2.09
CA ASP A 208 -11.80 -12.67 3.41
C ASP A 208 -10.35 -12.31 3.80
N GLY A 209 -10.07 -12.11 5.10
CA GLY A 209 -8.70 -12.01 5.65
C GLY A 209 -8.29 -10.67 6.27
N CYS A 210 -9.22 -9.94 6.87
CA CYS A 210 -8.88 -8.81 7.72
C CYS A 210 -8.94 -9.19 9.20
N HIS A 211 -7.95 -8.74 9.96
CA HIS A 211 -7.90 -8.94 11.41
C HIS A 211 -7.76 -7.59 12.11
N PRO A 212 -8.67 -7.26 13.06
CA PRO A 212 -8.47 -6.14 13.95
C PRO A 212 -7.29 -6.44 14.87
N LEU A 213 -6.52 -5.39 15.21
CA LEU A 213 -5.45 -5.48 16.22
C LEU A 213 -5.92 -5.07 17.61
#